data_AF-W2QG58-F1
#
_entry.id   AF-W2QG58-F1
#
_cell.length_a   1.000
_cell.length_b   1.000
_cell.length_c   1.000
_cell.angle_alpha   90.00
_cell.angle_beta   90.00
_cell.angle_gamma   90.00
#
_symmetry.space_group_name_H-M   'P 1'
#
loop_
_entity.id
_entity.type
_entity.pdbx_description
1 polymer ?
#
loop_
_entity_poly.entity_id
_entity_poly.type
_entity_poly.pdbx_seq_one_letter_code
_entity_poly.pdbx_strand_id
1 'polypeptide(L)'
;MPSSALKHGQVSYITTGSPVPDGADAVVKIEDTSSVEGSEKPERETAVNILKTVKAGQNIRPIGSDISPGEVLVDAHELVSPAEIGLMATAGITEVQAHRKPVVGVLSTGSELVEAFQGTTTPGKIRDSNRPMLLALLSSWGATAVNLGVCSDKKQALKDTILTALEKVDVLITSGGVSMGEHDLIKPLLEEMGSVHFGRLLMKPGKPTTFATLDVQRKKKLVFALPGNPVSSFTTCHLLVHPALKRLRGLPISKCHHTKVYATLTHPIKLDAERPEFHRANLVWDSKQHKFLATSTGRQISSRLLSCRHANALLCLPTGTEVRDGDAVAALVLESSFGNATGVVSATPILNQSAVSSTHVHTTNEKPSVPKKVFRAGLLTISDRVSAGISTDMSGPAMVDVLQQVDKVQMDVVAIKVVPDDVDKIQAVVKDWADSDTVDLILTSGGTGFSPRDVTPEAIKAVLDKYIPGFPIAMLESSLKITAKAVLSRPVAGIRKNTLIVTLPGKPKAVVENFSAIAEVLPHALHLVRDVPHEHHRANPSSLYT
;
A
#
# COMPACT_ATOMS: atom_id res chain seq x y z
N MET A 1 22.74 28.03 -32.32
CA MET A 1 21.94 27.73 -33.53
C MET A 1 22.88 27.78 -34.72
N PRO A 2 22.91 26.76 -35.60
CA PRO A 2 23.64 26.87 -36.86
C PRO A 2 23.07 28.04 -37.67
N SER A 3 23.90 29.03 -37.98
CA SER A 3 23.49 30.29 -38.62
C SER A 3 23.58 30.28 -40.15
N SER A 4 24.00 29.16 -40.74
CA SER A 4 24.20 29.01 -42.18
C SER A 4 23.89 27.58 -42.64
N ALA A 5 23.34 27.46 -43.86
CA ALA A 5 23.18 26.18 -44.53
C ALA A 5 24.52 25.46 -44.73
N LEU A 6 24.52 24.13 -44.58
CA LEU A 6 25.70 23.30 -44.85
C LEU A 6 25.96 23.20 -46.36
N LYS A 7 27.22 23.36 -46.75
CA LYS A 7 27.69 23.07 -48.10
C LYS A 7 28.27 21.66 -48.18
N HIS A 8 28.46 21.17 -49.40
CA HIS A 8 29.13 19.89 -49.65
C HIS A 8 30.51 19.83 -48.95
N GLY A 9 30.78 18.72 -48.27
CA GLY A 9 32.01 18.50 -47.50
C GLY A 9 32.05 19.17 -46.12
N GLN A 10 30.97 19.84 -45.69
CA GLN A 10 30.86 20.46 -44.37
C GLN A 10 29.98 19.65 -43.42
N VAL A 11 30.25 19.79 -42.12
CA VAL A 11 29.43 19.25 -41.03
C VAL A 11 29.15 20.36 -40.02
N SER A 12 28.09 20.18 -39.23
CA SER A 12 27.79 21.06 -38.09
C SER A 12 27.67 20.22 -36.83
N TYR A 13 28.27 20.68 -35.74
CA TYR A 13 28.00 20.11 -34.43
C TYR A 13 26.62 20.56 -33.96
N ILE A 14 25.78 19.58 -33.63
CA ILE A 14 24.47 19.80 -33.02
C ILE A 14 24.32 18.88 -31.81
N THR A 15 23.45 19.28 -30.88
CA THR A 15 23.04 18.44 -29.76
C THR A 15 21.62 17.95 -29.96
N THR A 16 21.22 16.89 -29.25
CA THR A 16 19.84 16.38 -29.26
C THR A 16 18.84 17.50 -28.96
N GLY A 17 17.82 17.64 -29.82
CA GLY A 17 16.80 18.69 -29.72
C GLY A 17 17.16 19.99 -30.46
N SER A 18 18.38 20.13 -30.97
CA SER A 18 18.75 21.27 -31.82
C SER A 18 18.10 21.18 -33.20
N PRO A 19 17.75 22.31 -33.84
CA PRO A 19 17.38 22.34 -35.24
C PRO A 19 18.49 21.78 -36.13
N VAL A 20 18.12 20.93 -37.10
CA VAL A 20 19.03 20.43 -38.12
C VAL A 20 19.32 21.56 -39.12
N PRO A 21 20.59 21.86 -39.45
CA PRO A 21 20.92 22.90 -40.41
C PRO A 21 20.37 22.59 -41.81
N ASP A 22 19.95 23.62 -42.54
CA ASP A 22 19.57 23.48 -43.95
C ASP A 22 20.71 22.83 -44.76
N GLY A 23 20.36 21.91 -45.65
CA GLY A 23 21.30 21.15 -46.47
C GLY A 23 21.85 19.88 -45.81
N ALA A 24 21.62 19.66 -44.52
CA ALA A 24 21.89 18.37 -43.87
C ALA A 24 20.74 17.38 -44.11
N ASP A 25 21.07 16.11 -44.34
CA ASP A 25 20.10 15.03 -44.57
C ASP A 25 20.25 13.88 -43.57
N ALA A 26 21.24 13.89 -42.68
CA ALA A 26 21.42 12.90 -41.62
C ALA A 26 22.18 13.50 -40.42
N VAL A 27 22.04 12.87 -39.25
CA VAL A 27 22.81 13.20 -38.05
C VAL A 27 23.62 11.98 -37.62
N VAL A 28 24.94 12.12 -37.57
CA VAL A 28 25.86 11.09 -37.06
C VAL A 28 26.00 11.27 -35.55
N LYS A 29 25.94 10.18 -34.79
CA LYS A 29 26.17 10.24 -33.34
C LYS A 29 27.66 10.48 -33.06
N ILE A 30 27.98 11.22 -32.00
CA ILE A 30 29.38 11.58 -31.69
C ILE A 30 30.25 10.34 -31.47
N GLU A 31 29.69 9.25 -30.95
CA GLU A 31 30.37 7.96 -30.74
C GLU A 31 30.77 7.28 -32.06
N ASP A 32 30.15 7.67 -33.17
CA ASP A 32 30.45 7.19 -34.53
C ASP A 32 31.33 8.21 -35.30
N THR A 33 31.97 9.12 -34.58
CA THR A 33 32.92 10.11 -35.13
C THR A 33 34.25 10.10 -34.39
N SER A 34 35.32 10.58 -35.03
CA SER A 34 36.58 10.88 -34.34
C SER A 34 37.19 12.20 -34.82
N SER A 35 37.92 12.89 -33.95
CA SER A 35 38.70 14.07 -34.33
C SER A 35 39.79 13.70 -35.33
N VAL A 36 40.01 14.58 -36.32
CA VAL A 36 41.15 14.49 -37.25
C VAL A 36 42.44 15.05 -36.61
N GLU A 37 42.30 15.95 -35.63
CA GLU A 37 43.42 16.54 -34.89
C GLU A 37 43.78 15.65 -33.68
N GLY A 38 45.08 15.48 -33.41
CA GLY A 38 45.65 14.58 -32.38
C GLY A 38 45.28 14.95 -30.93
N SER A 39 45.89 14.27 -29.95
CA SER A 39 45.48 14.16 -28.53
C SER A 39 45.27 15.45 -27.71
N GLU A 40 45.47 16.64 -28.27
CA GLU A 40 45.12 17.92 -27.63
C GLU A 40 43.78 18.39 -28.17
N LYS A 41 42.73 18.35 -27.34
CA LYS A 41 41.39 18.82 -27.71
C LYS A 41 41.43 20.33 -28.00
N PRO A 42 41.29 20.78 -29.26
CA PRO A 42 41.18 22.21 -29.55
C PRO A 42 39.86 22.75 -28.99
N GLU A 43 39.76 24.06 -28.75
CA GLU A 43 38.49 24.70 -28.40
C GLU A 43 37.42 24.56 -29.52
N ARG A 44 37.85 24.23 -30.75
CA ARG A 44 36.97 24.02 -31.91
C ARG A 44 37.60 23.03 -32.89
N GLU A 45 36.96 21.89 -33.11
CA GLU A 45 37.39 20.92 -34.12
C GLU A 45 37.19 21.49 -35.54
N THR A 46 38.23 21.41 -36.38
CA THR A 46 38.16 21.88 -37.77
C THR A 46 37.68 20.80 -38.75
N ALA A 47 37.87 19.52 -38.39
CA ALA A 47 37.44 18.37 -39.19
C ALA A 47 37.19 17.12 -38.31
N VAL A 48 36.27 16.27 -38.76
CA VAL A 48 35.89 15.01 -38.10
C VAL A 48 35.89 13.86 -39.11
N ASN A 49 36.29 12.68 -38.66
CA ASN A 49 36.09 11.44 -39.40
C ASN A 49 34.71 10.87 -39.05
N ILE A 50 33.94 10.48 -40.06
CA ILE A 50 32.72 9.70 -39.89
C ILE A 50 33.09 8.22 -39.98
N LEU A 51 32.97 7.51 -38.86
CA LEU A 51 33.45 6.13 -38.72
C LEU A 51 32.45 5.09 -39.25
N LYS A 52 31.18 5.48 -39.39
CA LYS A 52 30.11 4.61 -39.89
C LYS A 52 29.27 5.31 -40.96
N THR A 53 28.93 4.58 -42.01
CA THR A 53 28.00 5.04 -43.04
C THR A 53 26.63 5.38 -42.43
N VAL A 54 26.05 6.51 -42.84
CA VAL A 54 24.72 6.96 -42.41
C VAL A 54 23.74 7.01 -43.57
N LYS A 55 22.47 6.78 -43.27
CA LYS A 55 21.36 6.87 -44.23
C LYS A 55 20.70 8.26 -44.16
N ALA A 56 20.16 8.72 -45.28
CA ALA A 56 19.30 9.90 -45.29
C ALA A 56 18.11 9.73 -44.31
N GLY A 57 17.80 10.80 -43.57
CA GLY A 57 16.81 10.87 -42.49
C GLY A 57 17.28 10.27 -41.15
N GLN A 58 18.45 9.65 -41.09
CA GLN A 58 18.90 8.98 -39.87
C GLN A 58 19.11 9.98 -38.73
N ASN A 59 18.54 9.65 -37.56
CA ASN A 59 18.58 10.47 -36.34
C ASN A 59 17.98 11.89 -36.50
N ILE A 60 17.20 12.14 -37.55
CA ILE A 60 16.42 13.37 -37.73
C ILE A 60 14.98 13.08 -37.31
N ARG A 61 14.40 13.96 -36.50
CA ARG A 61 12.96 13.95 -36.20
C ARG A 61 12.27 14.99 -37.09
N PRO A 62 11.42 14.57 -38.05
CA PRO A 62 10.69 15.51 -38.90
C PRO A 62 9.77 16.44 -38.10
N ILE A 63 9.47 17.60 -38.66
CA ILE A 63 8.47 18.52 -38.09
C ILE A 63 7.13 17.77 -37.99
N GLY A 64 6.50 17.83 -36.82
CA GLY A 64 5.22 17.16 -36.56
C GLY A 64 5.30 15.64 -36.35
N SER A 65 6.50 15.06 -36.25
CA SER A 65 6.67 13.61 -36.04
C SER A 65 6.16 13.10 -34.69
N ASP A 66 6.20 13.94 -33.64
CA ASP A 66 5.64 13.60 -32.34
C ASP A 66 4.14 13.96 -32.25
N ILE A 67 3.75 15.14 -32.75
CA ILE A 67 2.37 15.66 -32.75
C ILE A 67 2.17 16.47 -34.04
N SER A 68 1.18 16.11 -34.85
CA SER A 68 0.86 16.87 -36.06
C SER A 68 -0.07 18.06 -35.77
N PRO A 69 0.04 19.18 -36.53
CA PRO A 69 -0.92 20.27 -36.43
C PRO A 69 -2.36 19.79 -36.66
N GLY A 70 -3.27 20.13 -35.74
CA GLY A 70 -4.68 19.75 -35.79
C GLY A 70 -5.00 18.37 -35.19
N GLU A 71 -4.01 17.63 -34.72
CA GLU A 71 -4.22 16.36 -34.01
C GLU A 71 -4.85 16.59 -32.63
N VAL A 72 -5.76 15.70 -32.23
CA VAL A 72 -6.39 15.74 -30.90
C VAL A 72 -5.41 15.21 -29.87
N LEU A 73 -5.03 16.05 -28.91
CA LEU A 73 -4.10 15.66 -27.84
C LEU A 73 -4.76 14.90 -26.70
N VAL A 74 -6.00 15.29 -26.36
CA VAL A 74 -6.76 14.74 -25.24
C VAL A 74 -8.24 14.72 -25.62
N ASP A 75 -8.91 13.59 -25.47
CA ASP A 75 -10.33 13.46 -25.76
C ASP A 75 -11.19 14.19 -24.71
N ALA A 76 -12.36 14.68 -25.14
CA ALA A 76 -13.38 15.15 -24.21
C ALA A 76 -13.78 14.00 -23.28
N HIS A 77 -14.00 14.31 -21.99
CA HIS A 77 -14.34 13.33 -20.94
C HIS A 77 -13.20 12.38 -20.52
N GLU A 78 -11.96 12.65 -20.94
CA GLU A 78 -10.75 12.02 -20.41
C GLU A 78 -10.41 12.55 -19.01
N LEU A 79 -9.77 11.71 -18.20
CA LEU A 79 -9.11 12.15 -16.98
C LEU A 79 -7.77 12.78 -17.35
N VAL A 80 -7.54 14.02 -16.92
CA VAL A 80 -6.23 14.67 -17.06
C VAL A 80 -5.26 14.06 -16.04
N SER A 81 -4.31 13.27 -16.51
CA SER A 81 -3.20 12.69 -15.73
C SER A 81 -1.91 13.49 -15.95
N PRO A 82 -0.80 13.15 -15.26
CA PRO A 82 0.49 13.82 -15.49
C PRO A 82 0.95 13.80 -16.95
N ALA A 83 0.62 12.74 -17.72
CA ALA A 83 0.98 12.64 -19.13
C ALA A 83 0.24 13.68 -19.98
N GLU A 84 -1.07 13.82 -19.80
CA GLU A 84 -1.88 14.81 -20.53
C GLU A 84 -1.45 16.25 -20.20
N ILE A 85 -1.06 16.51 -18.94
CA ILE A 85 -0.47 17.81 -18.56
C ILE A 85 0.81 18.08 -19.34
N GLY A 86 1.69 17.09 -19.48
CA GLY A 86 2.92 17.19 -20.29
C GLY A 86 2.63 17.47 -21.76
N LEU A 87 1.67 16.75 -22.36
CA LEU A 87 1.25 16.95 -23.74
C LEU A 87 0.71 18.38 -23.97
N MET A 88 -0.15 18.86 -23.07
CA MET A 88 -0.68 20.23 -23.12
C MET A 88 0.44 21.27 -23.03
N ALA A 89 1.42 21.06 -22.13
CA ALA A 89 2.57 21.95 -22.00
C ALA A 89 3.44 21.98 -23.27
N THR A 90 3.70 20.82 -23.88
CA THR A 90 4.42 20.73 -25.17
C THR A 90 3.70 21.49 -26.28
N ALA A 91 2.36 21.49 -26.27
CA ALA A 91 1.55 22.23 -27.23
C ALA A 91 1.34 23.72 -26.88
N GLY A 92 1.88 24.20 -25.74
CA GLY A 92 1.69 25.57 -25.28
C GLY A 92 0.28 25.87 -24.77
N ILE A 93 -0.50 24.85 -24.40
CA ILE A 93 -1.85 24.98 -23.87
C ILE A 93 -1.76 25.26 -22.36
N THR A 94 -2.21 26.45 -21.94
CA THR A 94 -2.14 26.89 -20.53
C THR A 94 -3.43 26.69 -19.75
N GLU A 95 -4.56 26.57 -20.45
CA GLU A 95 -5.89 26.44 -19.84
C GLU A 95 -6.76 25.47 -20.64
N VAL A 96 -7.60 24.72 -19.93
CA VAL A 96 -8.57 23.79 -20.53
C VAL A 96 -9.91 23.85 -19.81
N GLN A 97 -10.98 23.57 -20.55
CA GLN A 97 -12.30 23.40 -19.96
C GLN A 97 -12.37 22.04 -19.24
N ALA A 98 -12.75 22.07 -17.97
CA ALA A 98 -12.85 20.87 -17.13
C ALA A 98 -14.21 20.78 -16.43
N HIS A 99 -14.64 19.55 -16.13
CA HIS A 99 -15.82 19.33 -15.30
C HIS A 99 -15.51 19.72 -13.86
N ARG A 100 -16.37 20.55 -13.25
CA ARG A 100 -16.22 20.95 -11.85
C ARG A 100 -16.29 19.72 -10.92
N LYS A 101 -15.58 19.79 -9.80
CA LYS A 101 -15.71 18.79 -8.74
C LYS A 101 -17.12 18.87 -8.12
N PRO A 102 -17.83 17.74 -7.93
CA PRO A 102 -19.10 17.74 -7.22
C PRO A 102 -18.88 18.07 -5.75
N VAL A 103 -19.82 18.85 -5.18
CA VAL A 103 -19.86 19.15 -3.75
C VAL A 103 -20.77 18.12 -3.08
N VAL A 104 -20.25 17.40 -2.08
CA VAL A 104 -20.92 16.25 -1.46
C VAL A 104 -21.07 16.48 0.04
N GLY A 105 -22.30 16.62 0.51
CA GLY A 105 -22.60 16.74 1.94
C GLY A 105 -22.77 15.39 2.62
N VAL A 106 -22.26 15.23 3.84
CA VAL A 106 -22.46 14.03 4.66
C VAL A 106 -23.13 14.39 5.98
N LEU A 107 -24.31 13.82 6.20
CA LEU A 107 -25.14 14.00 7.39
C LEU A 107 -25.36 12.64 8.08
N SER A 108 -25.06 12.54 9.37
CA SER A 108 -25.43 11.37 10.16
C SER A 108 -26.76 11.57 10.87
N THR A 109 -27.52 10.50 11.07
CA THR A 109 -28.77 10.51 11.86
C THR A 109 -28.76 9.33 12.84
N GLY A 110 -29.41 9.49 13.98
CA GLY A 110 -29.42 8.50 15.04
C GLY A 110 -29.34 9.16 16.41
N SER A 111 -30.40 8.99 17.20
CA SER A 111 -30.49 9.46 18.58
C SER A 111 -29.43 8.82 19.49
N GLU A 112 -28.83 7.70 19.11
CA GLU A 112 -27.72 7.03 19.80
C GLU A 112 -26.36 7.69 19.54
N LEU A 113 -26.24 8.56 18.54
CA LEU A 113 -24.95 9.09 18.11
C LEU A 113 -24.42 10.19 19.05
N VAL A 114 -23.11 10.20 19.22
CA VAL A 114 -22.31 11.32 19.75
C VAL A 114 -21.17 11.65 18.79
N GLU A 115 -20.55 12.81 18.97
CA GLU A 115 -19.46 13.25 18.10
C GLU A 115 -18.26 12.30 18.09
N ALA A 116 -17.64 12.16 16.92
CA ALA A 116 -16.69 11.08 16.62
C ALA A 116 -15.43 11.12 17.50
N PHE A 117 -14.93 12.32 17.79
CA PHE A 117 -13.62 12.54 18.42
C PHE A 117 -13.71 13.33 19.73
N GLN A 118 -14.91 13.50 20.28
CA GLN A 118 -15.12 14.30 21.50
C GLN A 118 -15.74 13.47 22.62
N GLY A 119 -15.28 13.73 23.85
CA GLY A 119 -15.91 13.27 25.10
C GLY A 119 -15.84 11.77 25.39
N THR A 120 -16.43 11.43 26.53
CA THR A 120 -16.72 10.06 26.96
C THR A 120 -18.10 9.65 26.47
N THR A 121 -18.27 8.38 26.11
CA THR A 121 -19.58 7.82 25.75
C THR A 121 -20.36 7.49 27.01
N THR A 122 -21.67 7.76 27.00
CA THR A 122 -22.59 7.30 28.05
C THR A 122 -23.30 6.01 27.62
N PRO A 123 -23.89 5.24 28.56
CA PRO A 123 -24.66 4.05 28.21
C PRO A 123 -25.74 4.34 27.15
N GLY A 124 -25.84 3.48 26.14
CA GLY A 124 -26.77 3.66 25.01
C GLY A 124 -26.30 4.63 23.92
N LYS A 125 -25.12 5.27 24.09
CA LYS A 125 -24.52 6.14 23.06
C LYS A 125 -23.35 5.47 22.36
N ILE A 126 -23.21 5.73 21.06
CA ILE A 126 -22.08 5.31 20.23
C ILE A 126 -21.51 6.48 19.45
N ARG A 127 -20.23 6.42 19.10
CA ARG A 127 -19.58 7.47 18.31
C ARG A 127 -19.97 7.38 16.84
N ASP A 128 -20.22 8.52 16.21
CA ASP A 128 -20.43 8.63 14.77
C ASP A 128 -19.14 8.28 14.01
N SER A 129 -19.02 7.01 13.62
CA SER A 129 -17.88 6.53 12.82
C SER A 129 -18.10 6.67 11.31
N ASN A 130 -19.35 6.77 10.86
CA ASN A 130 -19.66 6.74 9.44
C ASN A 130 -19.33 8.08 8.78
N ARG A 131 -19.71 9.20 9.39
CA ARG A 131 -19.43 10.53 8.80
C ARG A 131 -17.95 10.79 8.57
N PRO A 132 -17.03 10.65 9.56
CA PRO A 132 -15.61 10.85 9.30
C PRO A 132 -15.05 9.87 8.26
N MET A 133 -15.50 8.60 8.26
CA MET A 133 -15.11 7.61 7.25
C MET A 133 -15.56 8.03 5.84
N LEU A 134 -16.82 8.43 5.66
CA LEU A 134 -17.37 8.85 4.38
C LEU A 134 -16.72 10.14 3.88
N LEU A 135 -16.48 11.12 4.75
CA LEU A 135 -15.77 12.35 4.41
C LEU A 135 -14.34 12.05 3.92
N ALA A 136 -13.64 11.11 4.57
CA ALA A 136 -12.31 10.68 4.15
C ALA A 136 -12.31 9.99 2.77
N LEU A 137 -13.27 9.09 2.52
CA LEU A 137 -13.44 8.44 1.22
C LEU A 137 -13.73 9.44 0.09
N LEU A 138 -14.65 10.39 0.32
CA LEU A 138 -14.98 11.41 -0.67
C LEU A 138 -13.79 12.29 -1.00
N SER A 139 -13.00 12.66 0.03
CA SER A 139 -11.79 13.46 -0.14
C SER A 139 -10.72 12.71 -0.92
N SER A 140 -10.51 11.41 -0.65
CA SER A 140 -9.55 10.59 -1.40
C SER A 140 -9.96 10.38 -2.86
N TRP A 141 -11.25 10.41 -3.17
CA TRP A 141 -11.75 10.40 -4.55
C TRP A 141 -11.72 11.77 -5.22
N GLY A 142 -11.27 12.83 -4.56
CA GLY A 142 -11.15 14.17 -5.12
C GLY A 142 -12.47 14.93 -5.23
N ALA A 143 -13.50 14.56 -4.47
CA ALA A 143 -14.73 15.33 -4.32
C ALA A 143 -14.59 16.40 -3.23
N THR A 144 -15.38 17.48 -3.31
CA THR A 144 -15.43 18.49 -2.25
C THR A 144 -16.41 18.04 -1.18
N ALA A 145 -15.90 17.44 -0.10
CA ALA A 145 -16.72 16.90 0.98
C ALA A 145 -17.11 17.97 2.02
N VAL A 146 -18.39 18.04 2.37
CA VAL A 146 -18.95 18.98 3.35
C VAL A 146 -19.50 18.20 4.54
N ASN A 147 -18.99 18.51 5.73
CA ASN A 147 -19.47 17.93 6.98
C ASN A 147 -20.75 18.66 7.41
N LEU A 148 -21.89 17.95 7.43
CA LEU A 148 -23.19 18.50 7.84
C LEU A 148 -23.57 18.13 9.28
N GLY A 149 -22.69 17.44 10.01
CA GLY A 149 -22.90 17.08 11.40
C GLY A 149 -23.83 15.88 11.62
N VAL A 150 -24.43 15.85 12.80
CA VAL A 150 -25.41 14.85 13.23
C VAL A 150 -26.76 15.55 13.39
N CYS A 151 -27.81 15.06 12.73
CA CYS A 151 -29.16 15.57 12.88
C CYS A 151 -29.95 14.74 13.91
N SER A 152 -30.90 15.37 14.60
CA SER A 152 -31.86 14.69 15.46
C SER A 152 -32.89 13.89 14.65
N ASP A 153 -33.36 12.77 15.18
CA ASP A 153 -34.41 11.93 14.57
C ASP A 153 -35.83 12.51 14.68
N LYS A 154 -35.98 13.84 14.65
CA LYS A 154 -37.28 14.52 14.60
C LYS A 154 -37.61 14.87 13.16
N LYS A 155 -38.75 14.40 12.66
CA LYS A 155 -39.17 14.54 11.25
C LYS A 155 -38.96 15.95 10.67
N GLN A 156 -39.48 16.98 11.34
CA GLN A 156 -39.39 18.36 10.86
C GLN A 156 -37.95 18.89 10.86
N ALA A 157 -37.21 18.70 11.95
CA ALA A 157 -35.81 19.12 12.03
C ALA A 157 -34.93 18.43 10.99
N LEU A 158 -35.16 17.14 10.73
CA LEU A 158 -34.46 16.38 9.70
C LEU A 158 -34.78 16.90 8.29
N LYS A 159 -36.06 17.18 8.01
CA LYS A 159 -36.51 17.79 6.75
C LYS A 159 -35.83 19.14 6.51
N ASP A 160 -35.87 20.03 7.49
CA ASP A 160 -35.28 21.38 7.39
C ASP A 160 -33.75 21.31 7.21
N THR A 161 -33.09 20.38 7.91
CA THR A 161 -31.65 20.13 7.77
C THR A 161 -31.30 19.63 6.36
N ILE A 162 -32.08 18.68 5.81
CA ILE A 162 -31.88 18.15 4.46
C ILE A 162 -32.05 19.26 3.42
N LEU A 163 -33.12 20.05 3.49
CA LEU A 163 -33.36 21.14 2.54
C LEU A 163 -32.25 22.18 2.59
N THR A 164 -31.85 22.61 3.78
CA THR A 164 -30.73 23.57 3.98
C THR A 164 -29.41 23.01 3.45
N ALA A 165 -29.15 21.71 3.62
CA ALA A 165 -27.95 21.07 3.09
C ALA A 165 -27.95 21.08 1.56
N LEU A 166 -29.08 20.75 0.92
CA LEU A 166 -29.21 20.64 -0.54
C LEU A 166 -29.05 21.98 -1.27
N GLU A 167 -29.22 23.11 -0.60
CA GLU A 167 -28.86 24.43 -1.15
C GLU A 167 -27.35 24.55 -1.40
N LYS A 168 -26.53 23.86 -0.60
CA LYS A 168 -25.07 24.01 -0.60
C LYS A 168 -24.32 22.89 -1.33
N VAL A 169 -24.98 21.75 -1.57
CA VAL A 169 -24.34 20.53 -2.11
C VAL A 169 -25.04 20.03 -3.37
N ASP A 170 -24.33 19.30 -4.22
CA ASP A 170 -24.90 18.64 -5.41
C ASP A 170 -25.42 17.23 -5.06
N VAL A 171 -24.72 16.58 -4.13
CA VAL A 171 -25.02 15.24 -3.63
C VAL A 171 -25.10 15.30 -2.12
N LEU A 172 -26.18 14.77 -1.55
CA LEU A 172 -26.32 14.56 -0.12
C LEU A 172 -26.18 13.07 0.18
N ILE A 173 -25.34 12.74 1.16
CA ILE A 173 -25.24 11.41 1.74
C ILE A 173 -25.79 11.49 3.16
N THR A 174 -26.80 10.67 3.46
CA THR A 174 -27.22 10.42 4.84
C THR A 174 -26.73 9.06 5.30
N SER A 175 -26.44 8.92 6.58
CA SER A 175 -26.03 7.64 7.18
C SER A 175 -26.84 7.39 8.45
N GLY A 176 -27.61 6.30 8.46
CA GLY A 176 -28.59 6.00 9.52
C GLY A 176 -30.02 6.34 9.10
N GLY A 177 -31.01 5.91 9.89
CA GLY A 177 -32.42 6.26 9.68
C GLY A 177 -33.10 5.70 8.42
N VAL A 178 -32.57 4.61 7.85
CA VAL A 178 -33.02 3.99 6.58
C VAL A 178 -33.48 2.53 6.69
N SER A 179 -33.55 1.99 7.91
CA SER A 179 -33.93 0.59 8.16
C SER A 179 -35.47 0.39 8.13
N MET A 180 -35.98 -0.57 8.90
CA MET A 180 -37.41 -0.95 8.97
C MET A 180 -38.08 -0.56 10.32
N GLY A 181 -37.43 0.24 11.16
CA GLY A 181 -37.95 0.68 12.44
C GLY A 181 -38.90 1.87 12.31
N GLU A 182 -39.75 2.07 13.32
CA GLU A 182 -40.71 3.18 13.39
C GLU A 182 -40.02 4.57 13.40
N HIS A 183 -38.72 4.61 13.67
CA HIS A 183 -37.90 5.82 13.68
C HIS A 183 -37.10 6.06 12.38
N ASP A 184 -37.25 5.21 11.36
CA ASP A 184 -36.57 5.38 10.07
C ASP A 184 -37.30 6.39 9.16
N LEU A 185 -37.10 7.67 9.48
CA LEU A 185 -37.80 8.78 8.85
C LEU A 185 -37.25 9.20 7.48
N ILE A 186 -36.04 8.76 7.10
CA ILE A 186 -35.38 9.24 5.88
C ILE A 186 -36.17 8.87 4.63
N LYS A 187 -36.53 7.60 4.46
CA LYS A 187 -37.19 7.16 3.23
C LYS A 187 -38.56 7.83 3.03
N PRO A 188 -39.48 7.85 4.01
CA PRO A 188 -40.74 8.59 3.89
C PRO A 188 -40.55 10.08 3.60
N LEU A 189 -39.56 10.72 4.24
CA LEU A 189 -39.25 12.13 3.98
C LEU A 189 -38.77 12.35 2.52
N LEU A 190 -37.94 11.45 1.99
CA LEU A 190 -37.48 11.54 0.60
C LEU A 190 -38.62 11.30 -0.40
N GLU A 191 -39.59 10.43 -0.09
CA GLU A 191 -40.80 10.21 -0.87
C GLU A 191 -41.71 11.47 -0.88
N GLU A 192 -41.75 12.22 0.22
CA GLU A 192 -42.48 13.50 0.30
C GLU A 192 -41.80 14.64 -0.48
N MET A 193 -40.46 14.65 -0.53
CA MET A 193 -39.68 15.77 -1.06
C MET A 193 -39.24 15.59 -2.53
N GLY A 194 -39.31 14.37 -3.07
CA GLY A 194 -38.80 14.09 -4.41
C GLY A 194 -39.14 12.68 -4.88
N SER A 195 -38.31 12.15 -5.79
CA SER A 195 -38.51 10.82 -6.38
C SER A 195 -37.53 9.83 -5.80
N VAL A 196 -38.02 8.81 -5.09
CA VAL A 196 -37.24 7.64 -4.66
C VAL A 196 -37.18 6.61 -5.79
N HIS A 197 -35.97 6.25 -6.21
CA HIS A 197 -35.74 5.30 -7.31
C HIS A 197 -35.66 3.87 -6.81
N PHE A 198 -35.06 3.67 -5.64
CA PHE A 198 -35.08 2.40 -4.91
C PHE A 198 -34.86 2.67 -3.42
N GLY A 199 -35.36 1.76 -2.58
CA GLY A 199 -35.15 1.80 -1.12
C GLY A 199 -34.54 0.52 -0.53
N ARG A 200 -34.30 -0.49 -1.37
CA ARG A 200 -33.70 -1.77 -0.97
C ARG A 200 -32.88 -2.34 -2.11
N LEU A 201 -31.80 -3.03 -1.75
CA LEU A 201 -30.92 -3.73 -2.68
C LEU A 201 -30.82 -5.21 -2.31
N LEU A 202 -30.78 -6.07 -3.32
CA LEU A 202 -30.51 -7.49 -3.16
C LEU A 202 -28.99 -7.71 -3.02
N MET A 203 -28.45 -7.37 -1.84
CA MET A 203 -27.03 -7.51 -1.54
C MET A 203 -26.75 -7.62 -0.04
N LYS A 204 -25.52 -8.04 0.28
CA LYS A 204 -24.96 -8.08 1.62
C LYS A 204 -23.51 -7.57 1.60
N PRO A 205 -23.09 -6.74 2.55
CA PRO A 205 -23.94 -5.88 3.40
C PRO A 205 -24.66 -4.82 2.54
N GLY A 206 -25.54 -3.99 3.12
CA GLY A 206 -26.11 -2.84 2.39
C GLY A 206 -27.58 -2.90 1.93
N LYS A 207 -28.35 -3.93 2.34
CA LYS A 207 -29.77 -4.08 1.94
C LYS A 207 -30.61 -2.78 2.07
N PRO A 208 -30.65 -2.07 3.21
CA PRO A 208 -31.50 -0.88 3.36
C PRO A 208 -30.81 0.38 2.83
N THR A 209 -30.59 0.46 1.52
CA THR A 209 -30.03 1.66 0.88
C THR A 209 -31.08 2.33 0.01
N THR A 210 -31.25 3.64 0.17
CA THR A 210 -32.20 4.43 -0.59
C THR A 210 -31.47 5.42 -1.50
N PHE A 211 -31.92 5.53 -2.75
CA PHE A 211 -31.49 6.57 -3.67
C PHE A 211 -32.68 7.38 -4.15
N ALA A 212 -32.55 8.70 -4.07
CA ALA A 212 -33.59 9.64 -4.46
C ALA A 212 -33.01 10.81 -5.24
N THR A 213 -33.88 11.47 -6.01
CA THR A 213 -33.58 12.75 -6.64
C THR A 213 -34.60 13.79 -6.21
N LEU A 214 -34.12 14.95 -5.79
CA LEU A 214 -34.94 16.08 -5.34
C LEU A 214 -34.65 17.29 -6.23
N ASP A 215 -35.65 18.10 -6.53
CA ASP A 215 -35.47 19.35 -7.25
C ASP A 215 -35.41 20.51 -6.24
N VAL A 216 -34.23 21.12 -6.10
CA VAL A 216 -33.98 22.23 -5.18
C VAL A 216 -33.45 23.41 -5.97
N GLN A 217 -34.14 24.56 -5.89
CA GLN A 217 -33.81 25.77 -6.66
C GLN A 217 -33.66 25.50 -8.16
N ARG A 218 -34.58 24.72 -8.74
CA ARG A 218 -34.59 24.27 -10.16
C ARG A 218 -33.35 23.45 -10.57
N LYS A 219 -32.59 22.93 -9.62
CA LYS A 219 -31.48 22.00 -9.87
C LYS A 219 -31.81 20.64 -9.27
N LYS A 220 -31.66 19.59 -10.07
CA LYS A 220 -31.77 18.21 -9.59
C LYS A 220 -30.58 17.89 -8.69
N LYS A 221 -30.87 17.40 -7.49
CA LYS A 221 -29.92 16.97 -6.47
C LYS A 221 -30.01 15.47 -6.26
N LEU A 222 -28.88 14.83 -5.97
CA LEU A 222 -28.83 13.41 -5.68
C LEU A 222 -28.80 13.17 -4.17
N VAL A 223 -29.61 12.24 -3.67
CA VAL A 223 -29.59 11.85 -2.26
C VAL A 223 -29.34 10.36 -2.14
N PHE A 224 -28.25 10.00 -1.49
CA PHE A 224 -27.90 8.63 -1.13
C PHE A 224 -28.07 8.43 0.37
N ALA A 225 -29.09 7.67 0.73
CA ALA A 225 -29.42 7.38 2.10
C ALA A 225 -28.89 5.98 2.45
N LEU A 226 -27.72 5.97 3.09
CA LEU A 226 -26.92 4.78 3.36
C LEU A 226 -27.27 4.17 4.73
N PRO A 227 -27.09 2.84 4.89
CA PRO A 227 -27.36 2.17 6.16
C PRO A 227 -26.51 2.71 7.31
N GLY A 228 -27.03 2.62 8.54
CA GLY A 228 -26.28 3.04 9.75
C GLY A 228 -25.14 2.11 10.15
N ASN A 229 -25.17 0.85 9.73
CA ASN A 229 -24.07 -0.09 10.01
C ASN A 229 -22.81 0.28 9.20
N PRO A 230 -21.64 0.52 9.85
CA PRO A 230 -20.49 1.14 9.17
C PRO A 230 -19.98 0.43 7.93
N VAL A 231 -19.92 -0.91 7.94
CA VAL A 231 -19.48 -1.67 6.76
C VAL A 231 -20.48 -1.51 5.62
N SER A 232 -21.78 -1.47 5.94
CA SER A 232 -22.82 -1.28 4.94
C SER A 232 -22.70 0.08 4.28
N SER A 233 -22.48 1.16 5.06
CA SER A 233 -22.26 2.51 4.52
C SER A 233 -20.99 2.57 3.68
N PHE A 234 -19.90 1.94 4.15
CA PHE A 234 -18.64 1.83 3.40
C PHE A 234 -18.85 1.15 2.03
N THR A 235 -19.40 -0.06 2.03
CA THR A 235 -19.62 -0.85 0.81
C THR A 235 -20.56 -0.14 -0.16
N THR A 236 -21.67 0.42 0.32
CA THR A 236 -22.65 1.11 -0.54
C THR A 236 -22.13 2.44 -1.07
N CYS A 237 -21.29 3.16 -0.31
CA CYS A 237 -20.57 4.33 -0.79
C CYS A 237 -19.63 3.97 -1.96
N HIS A 238 -18.85 2.89 -1.82
CA HIS A 238 -18.01 2.40 -2.91
C HIS A 238 -18.82 1.95 -4.14
N LEU A 239 -19.92 1.22 -3.96
CA LEU A 239 -20.65 0.61 -5.09
C LEU A 239 -21.61 1.56 -5.80
N LEU A 240 -22.12 2.58 -5.12
CA LEU A 240 -23.18 3.45 -5.66
C LEU A 240 -22.72 4.90 -5.77
N VAL A 241 -22.17 5.45 -4.69
CA VAL A 241 -21.79 6.87 -4.63
C VAL A 241 -20.57 7.12 -5.50
N HIS A 242 -19.50 6.33 -5.37
CA HIS A 242 -18.26 6.57 -6.12
C HIS A 242 -18.46 6.53 -7.65
N PRO A 243 -19.16 5.53 -8.25
CA PRO A 243 -19.47 5.54 -9.68
C PRO A 243 -20.33 6.75 -10.09
N ALA A 244 -21.30 7.15 -9.26
CA ALA A 244 -22.11 8.33 -9.53
C ALA A 244 -21.27 9.62 -9.54
N LEU A 245 -20.31 9.77 -8.61
CA LEU A 245 -19.40 10.91 -8.58
C LEU A 245 -18.47 10.93 -9.80
N LYS A 246 -17.96 9.78 -10.24
CA LYS A 246 -17.18 9.70 -11.50
C LYS A 246 -18.03 10.18 -12.69
N ARG A 247 -19.29 9.76 -12.76
CA ARG A 247 -20.21 10.20 -13.83
C ARG A 247 -20.49 11.70 -13.76
N LEU A 248 -20.71 12.25 -12.57
CA LEU A 248 -20.91 13.70 -12.36
C LEU A 248 -19.68 14.53 -12.73
N ARG A 249 -18.48 13.96 -12.65
CA ARG A 249 -17.24 14.57 -13.17
C ARG A 249 -17.05 14.40 -14.68
N GLY A 250 -18.08 13.93 -15.38
CA GLY A 250 -18.07 13.81 -16.82
C GLY A 250 -17.45 12.52 -17.36
N LEU A 251 -16.96 11.59 -16.53
CA LEU A 251 -16.40 10.33 -17.05
C LEU A 251 -17.47 9.51 -17.80
N PRO A 252 -17.08 8.76 -18.85
CA PRO A 252 -17.98 7.82 -19.50
C PRO A 252 -18.36 6.68 -18.57
N ILE A 253 -19.54 6.08 -18.78
CA ILE A 253 -20.08 5.02 -17.92
C ILE A 253 -19.11 3.83 -17.79
N SER A 254 -18.42 3.48 -18.89
CA SER A 254 -17.41 2.41 -18.92
C SER A 254 -16.25 2.64 -17.95
N LYS A 255 -15.89 3.90 -17.65
CA LYS A 255 -14.83 4.27 -16.71
C LYS A 255 -15.35 4.55 -15.28
N CYS A 256 -16.67 4.44 -15.04
CA CYS A 256 -17.29 4.76 -13.75
C CYS A 256 -17.28 3.59 -12.76
N HIS A 257 -17.34 2.36 -13.24
CA HIS A 257 -17.32 1.17 -12.37
C HIS A 257 -15.92 0.95 -11.76
N HIS A 258 -15.87 0.17 -10.68
CA HIS A 258 -14.60 -0.33 -10.14
C HIS A 258 -13.98 -1.32 -11.10
N THR A 259 -12.66 -1.33 -11.18
CA THR A 259 -11.93 -2.35 -11.93
C THR A 259 -12.28 -3.72 -11.36
N LYS A 260 -12.71 -4.62 -12.23
CA LYS A 260 -13.08 -5.99 -11.89
C LYS A 260 -11.98 -6.93 -12.34
N VAL A 261 -11.47 -7.74 -11.41
CA VAL A 261 -10.48 -8.79 -11.69
C VAL A 261 -11.01 -10.13 -11.21
N TYR A 262 -10.41 -11.23 -11.66
CA TYR A 262 -10.62 -12.54 -11.04
C TYR A 262 -9.47 -12.84 -10.10
N ALA A 263 -9.79 -13.35 -8.92
CA ALA A 263 -8.85 -13.67 -7.86
C ALA A 263 -9.10 -15.09 -7.34
N THR A 264 -8.04 -15.86 -7.16
CA THR A 264 -8.07 -17.19 -6.55
C THR A 264 -8.19 -17.05 -5.04
N LEU A 265 -9.18 -17.70 -4.43
CA LEU A 265 -9.30 -17.75 -2.97
C LEU A 265 -8.15 -18.54 -2.35
N THR A 266 -7.72 -18.12 -1.15
CA THR A 266 -6.69 -18.79 -0.35
C THR A 266 -7.27 -19.65 0.79
N HIS A 267 -8.59 -19.72 0.88
CA HIS A 267 -9.35 -20.50 1.85
C HIS A 267 -10.83 -20.53 1.44
N PRO A 268 -11.62 -21.51 1.93
CA PRO A 268 -13.04 -21.55 1.62
C PRO A 268 -13.81 -20.39 2.28
N ILE A 269 -14.87 -19.93 1.62
CA ILE A 269 -15.78 -18.91 2.13
C ILE A 269 -17.20 -19.44 2.08
N LYS A 270 -17.88 -19.45 3.23
CA LYS A 270 -19.31 -19.73 3.32
C LYS A 270 -20.11 -18.63 2.65
N LEU A 271 -21.03 -19.03 1.79
CA LEU A 271 -21.92 -18.13 1.08
C LEU A 271 -23.17 -17.82 1.90
N ASP A 272 -23.81 -16.70 1.55
CA ASP A 272 -25.13 -16.37 2.02
C ASP A 272 -26.17 -17.07 1.14
N ALA A 273 -27.18 -17.68 1.75
CA ALA A 273 -28.18 -18.45 1.02
C ALA A 273 -29.15 -17.57 0.21
N GLU A 274 -29.34 -16.31 0.62
CA GLU A 274 -30.40 -15.44 0.07
C GLU A 274 -29.87 -14.29 -0.77
N ARG A 275 -28.69 -13.75 -0.44
CA ARG A 275 -28.20 -12.51 -1.06
C ARG A 275 -26.76 -12.64 -1.54
N PRO A 276 -26.43 -12.10 -2.74
CA PRO A 276 -25.03 -11.99 -3.12
C PRO A 276 -24.29 -11.10 -2.13
N GLU A 277 -23.04 -11.47 -1.85
CA GLU A 277 -22.20 -10.82 -0.83
C GLU A 277 -21.03 -10.08 -1.48
N PHE A 278 -20.85 -8.82 -1.09
CA PHE A 278 -19.65 -8.02 -1.35
C PHE A 278 -18.70 -8.17 -0.16
N HIS A 279 -17.91 -9.23 -0.23
CA HIS A 279 -17.07 -9.71 0.86
C HIS A 279 -15.75 -8.94 0.88
N ARG A 280 -15.37 -8.38 2.03
CA ARG A 280 -14.12 -7.62 2.15
C ARG A 280 -12.93 -8.58 2.13
N ALA A 281 -11.97 -8.30 1.25
CA ALA A 281 -10.78 -9.11 1.10
C ALA A 281 -9.53 -8.24 0.87
N ASN A 282 -8.39 -8.83 1.18
CA ASN A 282 -7.09 -8.38 0.72
C ASN A 282 -6.72 -9.14 -0.56
N LEU A 283 -6.46 -8.39 -1.62
CA LEU A 283 -6.07 -8.82 -2.95
C LEU A 283 -4.58 -8.59 -3.12
N VAL A 284 -3.85 -9.65 -3.48
CA VAL A 284 -2.40 -9.64 -3.63
C VAL A 284 -2.04 -10.28 -4.97
N TRP A 285 -1.06 -9.72 -5.67
CA TRP A 285 -0.51 -10.36 -6.87
C TRP A 285 0.53 -11.41 -6.49
N ASP A 286 0.30 -12.67 -6.86
CA ASP A 286 1.30 -13.73 -6.74
C ASP A 286 2.13 -13.79 -8.03
N SER A 287 3.39 -13.37 -7.94
CA SER A 287 4.32 -13.37 -9.07
C SER A 287 4.78 -14.76 -9.49
N LYS A 288 4.70 -15.77 -8.62
CA LYS A 288 5.06 -17.16 -8.95
C LYS A 288 3.94 -17.86 -9.70
N GLN A 289 2.69 -17.59 -9.30
CA GLN A 289 1.52 -18.20 -9.93
C GLN A 289 0.87 -17.32 -11.01
N HIS A 290 1.40 -16.11 -11.22
CA HIS A 290 0.90 -15.12 -12.19
C HIS A 290 -0.62 -14.87 -12.09
N LYS A 291 -1.12 -14.79 -10.86
CA LYS A 291 -2.55 -14.58 -10.59
C LYS A 291 -2.77 -13.75 -9.34
N PHE A 292 -3.94 -13.14 -9.25
CA PHE A 292 -4.36 -12.51 -8.00
C PHE A 292 -4.83 -13.56 -7.00
N LEU A 293 -4.39 -13.42 -5.75
CA LEU A 293 -4.88 -14.16 -4.60
C LEU A 293 -5.77 -13.27 -3.74
N ALA A 294 -6.87 -13.83 -3.25
CA ALA A 294 -7.81 -13.14 -2.39
C ALA A 294 -7.92 -13.85 -1.03
N THR A 295 -7.71 -13.06 0.03
CA THR A 295 -7.83 -13.51 1.42
C THR A 295 -8.90 -12.68 2.12
N SER A 296 -9.92 -13.32 2.69
CA SER A 296 -10.91 -12.67 3.56
C SER A 296 -10.25 -11.85 4.66
N THR A 297 -10.87 -10.71 5.00
CA THR A 297 -10.52 -9.94 6.21
C THR A 297 -11.11 -10.55 7.50
N GLY A 298 -11.58 -11.80 7.46
CA GLY A 298 -12.17 -12.50 8.60
C GLY A 298 -13.67 -12.19 8.79
N ARG A 299 -14.10 -11.95 10.03
CA ARG A 299 -15.53 -11.85 10.39
C ARG A 299 -16.25 -10.71 9.65
N GLN A 300 -17.21 -11.06 8.80
CA GLN A 300 -17.87 -10.15 7.85
C GLN A 300 -19.14 -9.43 8.35
N ILE A 301 -19.45 -9.46 9.65
CA ILE A 301 -20.66 -8.79 10.18
C ILE A 301 -20.67 -7.30 9.83
N SER A 302 -21.84 -6.78 9.46
CA SER A 302 -21.99 -5.43 8.88
C SER A 302 -21.72 -4.27 9.85
N SER A 303 -21.75 -4.52 11.16
CA SER A 303 -21.38 -3.54 12.19
C SER A 303 -19.87 -3.47 12.45
N ARG A 304 -19.09 -4.46 12.00
CA ARG A 304 -17.66 -4.58 12.33
C ARG A 304 -16.80 -3.83 11.31
N LEU A 305 -16.63 -2.54 11.53
CA LEU A 305 -15.76 -1.70 10.69
C LEU A 305 -14.32 -2.23 10.58
N LEU A 306 -13.83 -2.97 11.59
CA LEU A 306 -12.50 -3.59 11.54
C LEU A 306 -12.28 -4.47 10.29
N SER A 307 -13.32 -5.07 9.74
CA SER A 307 -13.23 -5.86 8.50
C SER A 307 -12.95 -5.02 7.25
N CYS A 308 -13.14 -3.70 7.28
CA CYS A 308 -12.74 -2.82 6.19
C CYS A 308 -11.25 -2.44 6.29
N ARG A 309 -10.63 -2.63 7.47
CA ARG A 309 -9.20 -2.38 7.65
C ARG A 309 -8.41 -3.39 6.81
N HIS A 310 -7.53 -2.89 5.95
CA HIS A 310 -6.75 -3.67 4.99
C HIS A 310 -7.56 -4.34 3.87
N ALA A 311 -8.86 -4.03 3.74
CA ALA A 311 -9.64 -4.45 2.58
C ALA A 311 -9.30 -3.54 1.40
N ASN A 312 -8.63 -4.08 0.37
CA ASN A 312 -8.40 -3.38 -0.89
C ASN A 312 -9.31 -3.89 -2.02
N ALA A 313 -10.17 -4.88 -1.74
CA ALA A 313 -11.12 -5.42 -2.69
C ALA A 313 -12.45 -5.85 -2.03
N LEU A 314 -13.51 -5.88 -2.84
CA LEU A 314 -14.78 -6.54 -2.54
C LEU A 314 -14.96 -7.73 -3.47
N LEU A 315 -14.90 -8.96 -2.92
CA LEU A 315 -15.24 -10.16 -3.68
C LEU A 315 -16.74 -10.17 -3.97
N CYS A 316 -17.11 -10.43 -5.21
CA CYS A 316 -18.49 -10.59 -5.64
C CYS A 316 -18.89 -12.06 -5.48
N LEU A 317 -19.37 -12.41 -4.30
CA LEU A 317 -19.77 -13.77 -3.98
C LEU A 317 -21.25 -13.99 -4.36
N PRO A 318 -21.57 -15.09 -5.06
CA PRO A 318 -22.95 -15.43 -5.40
C PRO A 318 -23.72 -15.92 -4.16
N THR A 319 -25.01 -16.18 -4.34
CA THR A 319 -25.79 -16.95 -3.37
C THR A 319 -25.42 -18.44 -3.45
N GLY A 320 -25.42 -19.14 -2.33
CA GLY A 320 -25.16 -20.58 -2.32
C GLY A 320 -24.73 -21.09 -0.94
N THR A 321 -23.95 -22.17 -0.93
CA THR A 321 -23.44 -22.79 0.30
C THR A 321 -22.01 -22.36 0.61
N GLU A 322 -21.09 -22.51 -0.35
CA GLU A 322 -19.67 -22.26 -0.15
C GLU A 322 -18.96 -22.03 -1.50
N VAL A 323 -17.89 -21.25 -1.47
CA VAL A 323 -16.84 -21.22 -2.49
C VAL A 323 -15.57 -21.82 -1.89
N ARG A 324 -14.89 -22.70 -2.61
CA ARG A 324 -13.78 -23.50 -2.07
C ARG A 324 -12.46 -22.74 -2.14
N ASP A 325 -11.48 -23.22 -1.38
CA ASP A 325 -10.09 -22.82 -1.57
C ASP A 325 -9.63 -23.13 -3.01
N GLY A 326 -8.89 -22.22 -3.61
CA GLY A 326 -8.44 -22.33 -5.00
C GLY A 326 -9.46 -21.90 -6.07
N ASP A 327 -10.73 -21.66 -5.72
CA ASP A 327 -11.72 -21.18 -6.68
C ASP A 327 -11.44 -19.72 -7.08
N ALA A 328 -11.69 -19.40 -8.35
CA ALA A 328 -11.58 -18.03 -8.85
C ALA A 328 -12.90 -17.28 -8.70
N VAL A 329 -12.87 -16.15 -7.98
CA VAL A 329 -14.02 -15.26 -7.79
C VAL A 329 -13.74 -13.88 -8.37
N ALA A 330 -14.79 -13.21 -8.84
CA ALA A 330 -14.69 -11.82 -9.23
C ALA A 330 -14.43 -10.92 -8.01
N ALA A 331 -13.55 -9.94 -8.16
CA ALA A 331 -13.21 -8.96 -7.15
C ALA A 331 -13.26 -7.55 -7.72
N LEU A 332 -13.94 -6.63 -7.02
CA LEU A 332 -13.92 -5.20 -7.31
C LEU A 332 -12.77 -4.57 -6.53
N VAL A 333 -11.82 -3.99 -7.26
CA VAL A 333 -10.66 -3.32 -6.68
C VAL A 333 -11.09 -1.97 -6.11
N LEU A 334 -10.80 -1.74 -4.82
CA LEU A 334 -11.11 -0.49 -4.13
C LEU A 334 -9.96 0.53 -4.18
N GLU A 335 -8.71 0.03 -4.15
CA GLU A 335 -7.49 0.83 -4.19
C GLU A 335 -6.53 0.25 -5.24
N SER A 336 -5.85 1.12 -5.99
CA SER A 336 -4.94 0.72 -7.08
C SER A 336 -3.55 0.27 -6.61
N SER A 337 -3.24 0.41 -5.32
CA SER A 337 -2.00 -0.08 -4.73
C SER A 337 -2.17 -1.52 -4.23
N PHE A 338 -1.68 -2.48 -5.01
CA PHE A 338 -1.56 -3.87 -4.58
C PHE A 338 -0.22 -4.05 -3.86
N GLY A 339 -0.23 -4.56 -2.64
CA GLY A 339 1.01 -4.91 -1.94
C GLY A 339 1.70 -6.10 -2.62
N ASN A 340 3.04 -6.10 -2.65
CA ASN A 340 3.81 -7.29 -2.95
C ASN A 340 3.50 -8.40 -1.92
N ALA A 341 3.57 -9.65 -2.35
CA ALA A 341 3.04 -10.85 -1.67
C ALA A 341 3.65 -11.25 -0.31
N THR A 342 4.24 -10.33 0.45
CA THR A 342 4.67 -10.57 1.83
C THR A 342 3.56 -10.28 2.86
N GLY A 343 2.39 -9.83 2.42
CA GLY A 343 1.24 -9.46 3.26
C GLY A 343 0.14 -10.51 3.38
N VAL A 344 0.46 -11.81 3.43
CA VAL A 344 -0.51 -12.80 3.93
C VAL A 344 -0.63 -12.57 5.43
N VAL A 345 -1.57 -11.71 5.82
CA VAL A 345 -1.96 -11.58 7.23
C VAL A 345 -2.63 -12.89 7.59
N SER A 346 -1.92 -13.70 8.39
CA SER A 346 -2.46 -14.92 8.99
C SER A 346 -3.81 -14.61 9.63
N ALA A 347 -4.85 -15.31 9.18
CA ALA A 347 -6.19 -15.16 9.73
C ALA A 347 -6.12 -15.37 11.25
N THR A 348 -6.58 -14.40 12.03
CA THR A 348 -6.64 -14.53 13.49
C THR A 348 -7.52 -15.74 13.84
N PRO A 349 -7.03 -16.75 14.57
CA PRO A 349 -7.85 -17.90 14.94
C PRO A 349 -8.99 -17.47 15.86
N ILE A 350 -10.20 -17.97 15.55
CA ILE A 350 -11.41 -17.75 16.33
C ILE A 350 -11.32 -18.64 17.59
N LEU A 351 -11.12 -18.03 18.76
CA LEU A 351 -11.39 -18.69 20.05
C LEU A 351 -12.92 -18.80 20.22
N ASN A 352 -13.46 -20.00 19.99
CA ASN A 352 -14.82 -20.34 20.40
C ASN A 352 -14.86 -20.49 21.93
N GLN A 353 -15.39 -19.49 22.62
CA GLN A 353 -15.85 -19.65 23.99
C GLN A 353 -17.27 -20.23 23.96
N SER A 354 -17.41 -21.52 24.28
CA SER A 354 -18.58 -22.15 24.91
C SER A 354 -18.36 -23.66 25.04
N ALA A 355 -17.88 -24.12 26.20
CA ALA A 355 -18.28 -25.38 26.82
C ALA A 355 -17.62 -25.51 28.20
N VAL A 356 -18.46 -25.61 29.21
CA VAL A 356 -18.14 -25.93 30.60
C VAL A 356 -17.76 -27.42 30.69
N SER A 357 -16.70 -27.70 31.44
CA SER A 357 -16.30 -28.96 32.11
C SER A 357 -16.84 -30.30 31.58
N SER A 358 -15.93 -31.15 31.09
CA SER A 358 -15.83 -32.55 31.55
C SER A 358 -14.52 -33.18 31.04
N THR A 359 -13.76 -33.73 31.97
CA THR A 359 -12.59 -34.59 31.77
C THR A 359 -12.90 -35.76 30.82
N HIS A 360 -12.22 -35.82 29.67
CA HIS A 360 -11.95 -37.08 28.98
C HIS A 360 -10.60 -37.03 28.27
N VAL A 361 -9.72 -37.93 28.71
CA VAL A 361 -8.47 -38.31 28.07
C VAL A 361 -8.83 -38.98 26.74
N HIS A 362 -8.45 -38.37 25.62
CA HIS A 362 -8.32 -39.07 24.36
C HIS A 362 -7.09 -38.58 23.61
N THR A 363 -6.16 -39.51 23.49
CA THR A 363 -4.95 -39.53 22.68
C THR A 363 -5.24 -39.12 21.24
N THR A 364 -4.49 -38.13 20.72
CA THR A 364 -4.39 -37.87 19.29
C THR A 364 -2.93 -38.01 18.88
N ASN A 365 -2.71 -38.85 17.86
CA ASN A 365 -1.43 -39.04 17.19
C ASN A 365 -0.97 -37.71 16.58
N GLU A 366 -0.03 -37.02 17.25
CA GLU A 366 0.84 -36.06 16.59
C GLU A 366 1.81 -36.82 15.69
N LYS A 367 1.86 -36.44 14.42
CA LYS A 367 3.00 -36.77 13.56
C LYS A 367 4.27 -36.19 14.23
N PRO A 368 5.39 -36.91 14.26
CA PRO A 368 6.60 -36.41 14.90
C PRO A 368 7.02 -35.10 14.23
N SER A 369 7.04 -34.01 15.00
CA SER A 369 7.65 -32.76 14.57
C SER A 369 9.14 -33.01 14.34
N VAL A 370 9.62 -32.75 13.13
CA VAL A 370 11.06 -32.73 12.83
C VAL A 370 11.75 -31.81 13.86
N PRO A 371 12.84 -32.24 14.53
CA PRO A 371 13.51 -31.41 15.52
C PRO A 371 13.99 -30.12 14.84
N LYS A 372 13.47 -28.97 15.28
CA LYS A 372 13.93 -27.66 14.81
C LYS A 372 15.39 -27.49 15.22
N LYS A 373 16.24 -27.10 14.26
CA LYS A 373 17.64 -26.82 14.56
C LYS A 373 17.75 -25.59 15.48
N VAL A 374 18.56 -25.71 16.53
CA VAL A 374 18.79 -24.65 17.53
C VAL A 374 19.98 -23.80 17.11
N PHE A 375 19.83 -22.48 17.14
CA PHE A 375 20.93 -21.52 17.01
C PHE A 375 20.97 -20.58 18.22
N ARG A 376 22.16 -20.08 18.54
CA ARG A 376 22.47 -19.27 19.71
C ARG A 376 22.57 -17.80 19.33
N ALA A 377 21.87 -16.92 20.03
CA ALA A 377 21.84 -15.48 19.79
C ALA A 377 22.47 -14.68 20.94
N GLY A 378 23.31 -13.72 20.59
CA GLY A 378 23.82 -12.67 21.48
C GLY A 378 23.13 -11.34 21.22
N LEU A 379 22.64 -10.67 22.26
CA LEU A 379 21.90 -9.40 22.14
C LEU A 379 22.70 -8.26 22.78
N LEU A 380 23.03 -7.26 21.98
CA LEU A 380 23.84 -6.12 22.41
C LEU A 380 23.08 -4.80 22.31
N THR A 381 22.68 -4.25 23.45
CA THR A 381 22.12 -2.90 23.50
C THR A 381 23.23 -1.87 23.59
N ILE A 382 23.20 -0.87 22.70
CA ILE A 382 24.18 0.20 22.60
C ILE A 382 23.50 1.50 22.98
N SER A 383 23.83 2.04 24.15
CA SER A 383 23.27 3.27 24.67
C SER A 383 24.07 3.80 25.85
N ASP A 384 24.59 5.03 25.73
CA ASP A 384 25.21 5.76 26.84
C ASP A 384 24.31 5.81 28.08
N ARG A 385 23.01 6.08 27.89
CA ARG A 385 22.06 6.23 29.00
C ARG A 385 21.77 4.93 29.71
N VAL A 386 21.63 3.83 28.96
CA VAL A 386 21.37 2.51 29.56
C VAL A 386 22.64 1.99 30.23
N SER A 387 23.81 2.14 29.59
CA SER A 387 25.08 1.75 30.17
C SER A 387 25.45 2.52 31.43
N ALA A 388 25.01 3.78 31.56
CA ALA A 388 25.20 4.60 32.76
C ALA A 388 24.13 4.36 33.84
N GLY A 389 23.16 3.46 33.61
CA GLY A 389 22.05 3.20 34.55
C GLY A 389 21.00 4.31 34.63
N ILE A 390 21.03 5.27 33.70
CA ILE A 390 20.11 6.42 33.65
C ILE A 390 18.75 6.01 33.05
N SER A 391 18.72 4.98 32.22
CA SER A 391 17.50 4.51 31.54
C SER A 391 17.45 2.99 31.51
N THR A 392 16.25 2.43 31.54
CA THR A 392 16.02 0.98 31.44
C THR A 392 16.15 0.52 29.99
N ASP A 393 16.77 -0.64 29.78
CA ASP A 393 16.82 -1.26 28.45
C ASP A 393 15.45 -1.81 28.05
N MET A 394 14.81 -1.15 27.10
CA MET A 394 13.55 -1.60 26.50
C MET A 394 13.77 -2.34 25.17
N SER A 395 14.96 -2.24 24.58
CA SER A 395 15.24 -2.78 23.25
C SER A 395 15.85 -4.17 23.31
N GLY A 396 16.60 -4.49 24.37
CA GLY A 396 17.00 -5.86 24.71
C GLY A 396 15.81 -6.82 24.77
N PRO A 397 14.79 -6.57 25.62
CA PRO A 397 13.57 -7.38 25.66
C PRO A 397 12.86 -7.48 24.30
N ALA A 398 12.78 -6.39 23.53
CA ALA A 398 12.17 -6.41 22.20
C ALA A 398 12.93 -7.31 21.22
N MET A 399 14.27 -7.39 21.31
CA MET A 399 15.08 -8.31 20.51
C MET A 399 14.84 -9.78 20.91
N VAL A 400 14.60 -10.07 22.19
CA VAL A 400 14.21 -11.41 22.65
C VAL A 400 12.86 -11.82 22.05
N ASP A 401 11.86 -10.94 22.14
CA ASP A 401 10.50 -11.23 21.67
C ASP A 401 10.45 -11.54 20.17
N VAL A 402 11.22 -10.83 19.35
CA VAL A 402 11.23 -11.04 17.89
C VAL A 402 11.98 -12.32 17.50
N LEU A 403 13.00 -12.72 18.26
CA LEU A 403 13.72 -13.97 18.01
C LEU A 403 12.88 -15.21 18.34
N GLN A 404 11.99 -15.11 19.33
CA GLN A 404 11.05 -16.19 19.66
C GLN A 404 9.99 -16.42 18.57
N GLN A 405 9.81 -15.46 17.66
CA GLN A 405 8.83 -15.52 16.57
C GLN A 405 9.43 -16.04 15.25
N VAL A 406 10.71 -16.43 15.22
CA VAL A 406 11.35 -16.95 14.01
C VAL A 406 10.88 -18.38 13.75
N ASP A 407 10.15 -18.58 12.67
CA ASP A 407 9.71 -19.90 12.23
C ASP A 407 10.88 -20.75 11.70
N LYS A 408 10.70 -22.08 11.66
CA LYS A 408 11.62 -23.10 11.10
C LYS A 408 12.90 -23.39 11.91
N VAL A 409 13.31 -22.53 12.83
CA VAL A 409 14.47 -22.72 13.72
C VAL A 409 14.12 -22.35 15.15
N GLN A 410 14.92 -22.80 16.12
CA GLN A 410 14.80 -22.37 17.51
C GLN A 410 15.96 -21.43 17.83
N MET A 411 15.66 -20.21 18.28
CA MET A 411 16.67 -19.25 18.73
C MET A 411 16.80 -19.32 20.25
N ASP A 412 18.00 -19.62 20.74
CA ASP A 412 18.33 -19.57 22.17
C ASP A 412 19.16 -18.33 22.48
N VAL A 413 18.71 -17.49 23.40
CA VAL A 413 19.43 -16.26 23.76
C VAL A 413 20.44 -16.59 24.85
N VAL A 414 21.70 -16.73 24.45
CA VAL A 414 22.78 -17.19 25.35
C VAL A 414 23.57 -16.06 25.99
N ALA A 415 23.45 -14.83 25.47
CA ALA A 415 24.13 -13.66 26.00
C ALA A 415 23.31 -12.38 25.77
N ILE A 416 23.24 -11.53 26.79
CA ILE A 416 22.67 -10.18 26.70
C ILE A 416 23.65 -9.22 27.38
N LYS A 417 24.00 -8.13 26.71
CA LYS A 417 24.92 -7.12 27.27
C LYS A 417 24.53 -5.72 26.83
N VAL A 418 24.89 -4.75 27.66
CA VAL A 418 24.74 -3.32 27.37
C VAL A 418 26.13 -2.69 27.32
N VAL A 419 26.37 -1.82 26.33
CA VAL A 419 27.59 -1.01 26.21
C VAL A 419 27.24 0.44 25.88
N PRO A 420 28.10 1.42 26.22
CA PRO A 420 27.91 2.79 25.78
C PRO A 420 28.18 2.92 24.28
N ASP A 421 27.85 4.07 23.71
CA ASP A 421 28.11 4.42 22.32
C ASP A 421 29.61 4.71 22.11
N ASP A 422 30.41 3.64 22.15
CA ASP A 422 31.87 3.66 22.12
C ASP A 422 32.39 2.55 21.21
N VAL A 423 33.21 2.93 20.22
CA VAL A 423 33.65 2.03 19.16
C VAL A 423 34.40 0.83 19.73
N ASP A 424 35.35 1.05 20.63
CA ASP A 424 36.21 -0.01 21.16
C ASP A 424 35.41 -0.98 22.02
N LYS A 425 34.49 -0.48 22.85
CA LYS A 425 33.62 -1.34 23.69
C LYS A 425 32.65 -2.17 22.86
N ILE A 426 32.04 -1.60 21.82
CA ILE A 426 31.17 -2.34 20.90
C ILE A 426 31.97 -3.44 20.20
N GLN A 427 33.14 -3.08 19.63
CA GLN A 427 34.00 -4.03 18.94
C GLN A 427 34.48 -5.16 19.85
N ALA A 428 34.86 -4.84 21.10
CA ALA A 428 35.34 -5.84 22.04
C ALA A 428 34.29 -6.92 22.31
N VAL A 429 33.03 -6.54 22.54
CA VAL A 429 31.95 -7.51 22.77
C VAL A 429 31.64 -8.33 21.52
N VAL A 430 31.55 -7.68 20.35
CA VAL A 430 31.22 -8.37 19.11
C VAL A 430 32.33 -9.35 18.70
N LYS A 431 33.60 -8.97 18.87
CA LYS A 431 34.74 -9.86 18.63
C LYS A 431 34.73 -11.02 19.62
N ASP A 432 34.57 -10.76 20.91
CA ASP A 432 34.53 -11.80 21.94
C ASP A 432 33.44 -12.86 21.66
N TRP A 433 32.22 -12.42 21.36
CA TRP A 433 31.11 -13.32 21.06
C TRP A 433 31.31 -14.09 19.75
N ALA A 434 31.66 -13.40 18.65
CA ALA A 434 31.81 -14.05 17.35
C ALA A 434 33.06 -14.95 17.28
N ASP A 435 34.15 -14.59 17.96
CA ASP A 435 35.42 -15.29 17.86
C ASP A 435 35.52 -16.50 18.78
N SER A 436 34.73 -16.54 19.87
CA SER A 436 34.62 -17.66 20.81
C SER A 436 33.72 -18.79 20.33
N ASP A 437 33.06 -18.62 19.18
CA ASP A 437 32.10 -19.56 18.60
C ASP A 437 30.92 -19.89 19.54
N THR A 438 30.59 -18.98 20.45
CA THR A 438 29.51 -19.14 21.43
C THR A 438 28.15 -18.67 20.91
N VAL A 439 28.14 -17.84 19.86
CA VAL A 439 26.92 -17.31 19.23
C VAL A 439 26.94 -17.50 17.71
N ASP A 440 25.75 -17.74 17.16
CA ASP A 440 25.52 -17.92 15.72
C ASP A 440 24.94 -16.64 15.10
N LEU A 441 24.25 -15.83 15.92
CA LEU A 441 23.66 -14.54 15.57
C LEU A 441 24.01 -13.49 16.63
N ILE A 442 24.40 -12.29 16.21
CA ILE A 442 24.46 -11.10 17.07
C ILE A 442 23.47 -10.08 16.53
N LEU A 443 22.52 -9.68 17.39
CA LEU A 443 21.67 -8.52 17.15
C LEU A 443 22.14 -7.37 18.01
N THR A 444 22.38 -6.22 17.39
CA THR A 444 22.62 -4.98 18.14
C THR A 444 21.42 -4.06 18.06
N SER A 445 21.21 -3.22 19.07
CA SER A 445 20.19 -2.18 19.05
C SER A 445 20.75 -0.86 19.58
N GLY A 446 20.65 0.20 18.76
CA GLY A 446 21.10 1.54 19.14
C GLY A 446 22.21 2.07 18.25
N GLY A 447 22.51 3.37 18.37
CA GLY A 447 23.66 4.01 17.72
C GLY A 447 23.70 4.01 16.18
N THR A 448 22.58 3.76 15.48
CA THR A 448 22.54 3.67 13.99
C THR A 448 22.15 4.97 13.28
N GLY A 449 21.90 6.07 14.00
CA GLY A 449 21.50 7.35 13.42
C GLY A 449 22.66 8.22 12.91
N PHE A 450 22.44 9.53 12.86
CA PHE A 450 23.42 10.55 12.41
C PHE A 450 23.97 11.42 13.55
N SER A 451 23.56 11.18 14.80
CA SER A 451 24.10 11.92 15.94
C SER A 451 25.61 11.68 16.06
N PRO A 452 26.40 12.63 16.59
CA PRO A 452 27.82 12.39 16.88
C PRO A 452 28.10 11.19 17.79
N ARG A 453 27.09 10.74 18.56
CA ARG A 453 27.17 9.54 19.39
C ARG A 453 26.75 8.26 18.64
N ASP A 454 26.08 8.36 17.49
CA ASP A 454 25.67 7.18 16.73
C ASP A 454 26.87 6.55 15.99
N VAL A 455 27.59 5.65 16.66
CA VAL A 455 28.86 5.06 16.17
C VAL A 455 28.78 3.56 15.84
N THR A 456 27.60 2.95 16.00
CA THR A 456 27.42 1.50 15.80
C THR A 456 27.78 1.04 14.38
N PRO A 457 27.40 1.75 13.29
CA PRO A 457 27.74 1.33 11.93
C PRO A 457 29.26 1.27 11.69
N GLU A 458 30.00 2.26 12.18
CA GLU A 458 31.46 2.32 12.12
C GLU A 458 32.09 1.17 12.89
N ALA A 459 31.64 0.95 14.13
CA ALA A 459 32.16 -0.10 15.00
C ALA A 459 31.94 -1.49 14.42
N ILE A 460 30.75 -1.76 13.88
CA ILE A 460 30.41 -3.07 13.30
C ILE A 460 31.13 -3.29 11.98
N LYS A 461 31.13 -2.32 11.05
CA LYS A 461 31.82 -2.48 9.75
C LYS A 461 33.29 -2.84 9.90
N ALA A 462 33.97 -2.30 10.91
CA ALA A 462 35.38 -2.55 11.17
C ALA A 462 35.71 -3.99 11.62
N VAL A 463 34.71 -4.79 12.02
CA VAL A 463 34.93 -6.15 12.52
C VAL A 463 34.37 -7.25 11.62
N LEU A 464 33.69 -6.88 10.53
CA LEU A 464 33.13 -7.84 9.59
C LEU A 464 34.21 -8.40 8.68
N ASP A 465 34.21 -9.73 8.49
CA ASP A 465 35.01 -10.39 7.46
C ASP A 465 34.31 -10.30 6.09
N LYS A 466 32.97 -10.31 6.10
CA LYS A 466 32.14 -10.21 4.90
C LYS A 466 30.94 -9.30 5.13
N TYR A 467 30.83 -8.25 4.31
CA TYR A 467 29.69 -7.34 4.34
C TYR A 467 28.48 -7.91 3.60
N ILE A 468 27.28 -7.73 4.17
CA ILE A 468 26.00 -8.17 3.58
C ILE A 468 25.11 -6.94 3.37
N PRO A 469 25.02 -6.39 2.14
CA PRO A 469 24.16 -5.25 1.87
C PRO A 469 22.66 -5.61 1.83
N GLY A 470 22.31 -6.86 1.53
CA GLY A 470 20.91 -7.27 1.31
C GLY A 470 20.00 -7.09 2.53
N PHE A 471 20.51 -7.37 3.74
CA PHE A 471 19.75 -7.22 4.99
C PHE A 471 19.43 -5.74 5.27
N PRO A 472 20.43 -4.82 5.30
CA PRO A 472 20.18 -3.38 5.39
C PRO A 472 19.20 -2.84 4.34
N ILE A 473 19.31 -3.31 3.08
CA ILE A 473 18.39 -2.89 2.00
C ILE A 473 16.95 -3.32 2.32
N ALA A 474 16.72 -4.59 2.68
CA ALA A 474 15.38 -5.08 3.01
C ALA A 474 14.78 -4.34 4.22
N MET A 475 15.60 -4.09 5.24
CA MET A 475 15.21 -3.35 6.44
C MET A 475 14.83 -1.90 6.13
N LEU A 476 15.64 -1.19 5.34
CA LEU A 476 15.36 0.19 4.93
C LEU A 476 14.15 0.27 4.00
N GLU A 477 14.01 -0.64 3.03
CA GLU A 477 12.87 -0.69 2.12
C GLU A 477 11.55 -0.91 2.88
N SER A 478 11.56 -1.82 3.88
CA SER A 478 10.41 -2.03 4.75
C SER A 478 10.10 -0.80 5.59
N SER A 479 11.12 -0.19 6.21
CA SER A 479 10.93 0.95 7.11
C SER A 479 10.49 2.23 6.38
N LEU A 480 10.95 2.45 5.15
CA LEU A 480 10.56 3.59 4.32
C LEU A 480 9.08 3.55 3.90
N LYS A 481 8.45 2.37 3.88
CA LYS A 481 7.00 2.22 3.67
C LYS A 481 6.18 2.74 4.85
N ILE A 482 6.77 2.84 6.04
CA ILE A 482 6.11 3.25 7.27
C ILE A 482 6.46 4.70 7.62
N THR A 483 7.72 5.10 7.50
CA THR A 483 8.17 6.45 7.86
C THR A 483 9.31 6.94 6.98
N ALA A 484 9.17 8.15 6.44
CA ALA A 484 10.23 8.82 5.68
C ALA A 484 11.51 9.06 6.52
N LYS A 485 11.39 9.10 7.86
CA LYS A 485 12.54 9.28 8.76
C LYS A 485 13.47 8.06 8.79
N ALA A 486 13.07 6.91 8.25
CA ALA A 486 13.91 5.72 8.16
C ALA A 486 15.19 5.96 7.34
N VAL A 487 15.16 6.93 6.41
CA VAL A 487 16.34 7.36 5.64
C VAL A 487 17.51 7.86 6.51
N LEU A 488 17.24 8.22 7.77
CA LEU A 488 18.25 8.70 8.71
C LEU A 488 18.98 7.58 9.46
N SER A 489 18.66 6.31 9.20
CA SER A 489 19.32 5.16 9.80
C SER A 489 20.39 4.58 8.87
N ARG A 490 21.47 4.08 9.45
CA ARG A 490 22.63 3.51 8.75
C ARG A 490 22.85 2.04 9.16
N PRO A 491 21.88 1.13 8.94
CA PRO A 491 22.01 -0.26 9.35
C PRO A 491 23.18 -0.96 8.64
N VAL A 492 23.76 -1.94 9.33
CA VAL A 492 24.90 -2.74 8.87
C VAL A 492 24.59 -4.20 9.17
N ALA A 493 24.88 -5.07 8.22
CA ALA A 493 24.89 -6.50 8.46
C ALA A 493 26.11 -7.13 7.80
N GLY A 494 26.56 -8.25 8.35
CA GLY A 494 27.67 -9.01 7.80
C GLY A 494 28.00 -10.23 8.62
N ILE A 495 29.09 -10.89 8.24
CA ILE A 495 29.57 -12.10 8.90
C ILE A 495 30.95 -11.79 9.48
N ARG A 496 31.17 -12.30 10.69
CA ARG A 496 32.49 -12.47 11.29
C ARG A 496 32.64 -13.94 11.67
N LYS A 497 33.67 -14.61 11.15
CA LYS A 497 33.85 -16.07 11.20
C LYS A 497 32.56 -16.81 10.83
N ASN A 498 31.91 -17.44 11.80
CA ASN A 498 30.69 -18.24 11.63
C ASN A 498 29.47 -17.58 12.31
N THR A 499 29.53 -16.27 12.56
CA THR A 499 28.49 -15.51 13.25
C THR A 499 27.91 -14.44 12.33
N LEU A 500 26.59 -14.45 12.16
CA LEU A 500 25.85 -13.39 11.47
C LEU A 500 25.65 -12.21 12.44
N ILE A 501 25.94 -11.00 11.99
CA ILE A 501 25.80 -9.77 12.77
C ILE A 501 24.81 -8.84 12.06
N VAL A 502 23.80 -8.33 12.77
CA VAL A 502 22.80 -7.40 12.23
C VAL A 502 22.55 -6.26 13.22
N THR A 503 22.61 -5.00 12.74
CA THR A 503 22.33 -3.83 13.58
C THR A 503 20.90 -3.34 13.41
N LEU A 504 20.21 -3.10 14.53
CA LEU A 504 18.83 -2.61 14.58
C LEU A 504 18.78 -1.20 15.22
N PRO A 505 17.76 -0.39 14.90
CA PRO A 505 17.61 0.93 15.52
C PRO A 505 17.27 0.84 17.02
N GLY A 506 17.66 1.84 17.80
CA GLY A 506 17.56 1.83 19.27
C GLY A 506 16.15 1.88 19.87
N LYS A 507 15.08 2.04 19.08
CA LYS A 507 13.70 2.12 19.59
C LYS A 507 13.02 0.75 19.50
N PRO A 508 12.33 0.26 20.55
CA PRO A 508 11.71 -1.07 20.54
C PRO A 508 10.76 -1.33 19.35
N LYS A 509 9.95 -0.34 18.98
CA LYS A 509 9.07 -0.47 17.79
C LYS A 509 9.86 -0.64 16.49
N ALA A 510 11.00 0.07 16.37
CA ALA A 510 11.85 -0.01 15.19
C ALA A 510 12.64 -1.33 15.15
N VAL A 511 13.01 -1.90 16.30
CA VAL A 511 13.57 -3.27 16.41
C VAL A 511 12.60 -4.28 15.79
N VAL A 512 11.33 -4.29 16.23
CA VAL A 512 10.31 -5.21 15.73
C VAL A 512 10.09 -5.05 14.23
N GLU A 513 9.94 -3.82 13.77
CA GLU A 513 9.75 -3.47 12.36
C GLU A 513 10.89 -3.94 11.46
N ASN A 514 12.14 -3.63 11.86
CA ASN A 514 13.32 -3.95 11.06
C ASN A 514 13.61 -5.44 11.08
N PHE A 515 13.46 -6.11 12.23
CA PHE A 515 13.68 -7.54 12.32
C PHE A 515 12.64 -8.33 11.48
N SER A 516 11.38 -7.89 11.49
CA SER A 516 10.33 -8.52 10.67
C SER A 516 10.67 -8.54 9.18
N ALA A 517 11.42 -7.55 8.68
CA ALA A 517 11.83 -7.47 7.27
C ALA A 517 12.83 -8.56 6.85
N ILE A 518 13.53 -9.17 7.81
CA ILE A 518 14.57 -10.19 7.57
C ILE A 518 14.25 -11.55 8.21
N ALA A 519 13.19 -11.64 9.01
CA ALA A 519 12.84 -12.82 9.79
C ALA A 519 12.63 -14.08 8.91
N GLU A 520 12.02 -13.94 7.72
CA GLU A 520 11.75 -15.08 6.84
C GLU A 520 13.03 -15.71 6.27
N VAL A 521 14.04 -14.89 5.98
CA VAL A 521 15.32 -15.32 5.37
C VAL A 521 16.37 -15.70 6.41
N LEU A 522 16.20 -15.24 7.65
CA LEU A 522 17.14 -15.46 8.75
C LEU A 522 17.47 -16.95 8.99
N PRO A 523 16.49 -17.90 9.02
CA PRO A 523 16.80 -19.32 9.18
C PRO A 523 17.76 -19.82 8.10
N HIS A 524 17.51 -19.49 6.84
CA HIS A 524 18.34 -19.93 5.73
C HIS A 524 19.75 -19.32 5.79
N ALA A 525 19.83 -18.03 6.12
CA ALA A 525 21.11 -17.33 6.30
C ALA A 525 21.96 -17.99 7.41
N LEU A 526 21.36 -18.36 8.54
CA LEU A 526 22.08 -19.02 9.64
C LEU A 526 22.60 -20.41 9.26
N HIS A 527 21.84 -21.19 8.48
CA HIS A 527 22.32 -22.48 7.96
C HIS A 527 23.51 -22.31 7.01
N LEU A 528 23.45 -21.31 6.11
CA LEU A 528 24.52 -21.01 5.16
C LEU A 528 25.80 -20.57 5.87
N VAL A 529 25.68 -19.70 6.89
CA VAL A 529 26.85 -19.22 7.67
C VAL A 529 27.49 -20.35 8.46
N ARG A 530 26.72 -21.35 8.90
CA ARG A 530 27.20 -22.50 9.66
C ARG A 530 27.58 -23.71 8.81
N ASP A 531 27.53 -23.58 7.48
CA ASP A 531 27.78 -24.66 6.51
C ASP A 531 27.01 -25.95 6.83
N VAL A 532 25.75 -25.78 7.24
CA VAL A 532 24.86 -26.88 7.58
C VAL A 532 24.06 -27.26 6.33
N PRO A 533 24.05 -28.53 5.91
CA PRO A 533 23.22 -28.97 4.80
C PRO A 533 21.74 -28.63 5.05
N HIS A 534 21.14 -27.87 4.14
CA HIS A 534 19.70 -27.72 4.06
C HIS A 534 19.16 -28.89 3.23
N GLU A 535 18.16 -29.63 3.72
CA GLU A 535 17.38 -30.53 2.85
C GLU A 535 16.67 -29.66 1.80
N HIS A 536 17.28 -29.54 0.62
CA HIS A 536 16.61 -28.96 -0.53
C HIS A 536 15.59 -29.96 -1.06
N HIS A 537 14.37 -29.50 -1.30
CA HIS A 537 13.46 -30.13 -2.26
C HIS A 537 14.20 -30.31 -3.58
N ARG A 538 14.70 -31.53 -3.83
CA ARG A 538 14.91 -32.01 -5.19
C ARG A 538 13.54 -32.06 -5.85
N ALA A 539 13.28 -31.12 -6.75
CA ALA A 539 12.26 -31.32 -7.75
C ALA A 539 12.60 -32.63 -8.48
N ASN A 540 11.66 -33.57 -8.47
CA ASN A 540 11.78 -34.85 -9.13
C ASN A 540 11.86 -34.58 -10.66
N PRO A 541 12.94 -34.92 -11.38
CA PRO A 541 13.06 -34.64 -12.82
C PRO A 541 12.21 -35.57 -13.72
N SER A 542 11.20 -36.25 -13.18
CA SER A 542 10.52 -37.38 -13.82
C SER A 542 9.03 -37.18 -14.10
N SER A 543 8.51 -35.95 -14.11
CA SER A 543 7.11 -35.70 -14.53
C SER A 543 6.93 -34.69 -15.68
N LEU A 544 7.97 -34.46 -16.48
CA LEU A 544 7.81 -33.91 -17.82
C LEU A 544 7.92 -35.09 -18.80
N TYR A 545 6.87 -35.31 -19.58
CA TYR A 545 6.57 -36.48 -20.44
C TYR A 545 5.76 -37.61 -19.78
N THR A 546 4.48 -37.34 -19.46
CA THR A 546 3.34 -38.03 -20.11
C THR A 546 2.07 -37.20 -19.94
#